data_AF-A0A0Q5ZNX7-F1
#
_entry.id   AF-A0A0Q5ZNX7-F1
#
_cell.length_a   1.000
_cell.length_b   1.000
_cell.length_c   1.000
_cell.angle_alpha   90.00
_cell.angle_beta   90.00
_cell.angle_gamma   90.00
#
_symmetry.space_group_name_H-M   'P 1'
#
loop_
_entity.id
_entity.type
_entity.pdbx_description
1 polymer ?
#
loop_
_entity_poly.entity_id
_entity_poly.type
_entity_poly.pdbx_seq_one_letter_code
_entity_poly.pdbx_strand_id
1 'polypeptide(L)'
;MIVNFIKGIFGISFPSDLRILMYHQVSPEKERVDNDLNISVEKLEEQLKYISQNFKTVFFKELNAQKDVRNKLIITFDDGYYNNLVYLIPLLKKYSLKATICIPTQLIEKDLENVPGLFMSFEQIKSLPPDCVEIALHSHSHRNYSEISLEEAEKDLTENISILERENISFSRVLVYPYGKFPKKGIHKKHFFELLEQKKIFAALRIGNDLTQFPWRNKFEVKRINIKGSDSFTTFKRKLLFGKIKL
;
A
#
# COMPACT_ATOMS: atom_id res chain seq x y z
N MET A 1 -21.79 -2.85 -8.64
CA MET A 1 -21.91 -4.24 -8.14
C MET A 1 -22.17 -5.22 -9.27
N ILE A 2 -23.20 -5.02 -10.09
CA ILE A 2 -23.55 -5.88 -11.24
C ILE A 2 -22.38 -6.01 -12.25
N VAL A 3 -21.70 -4.91 -12.58
CA VAL A 3 -20.57 -4.91 -13.53
C VAL A 3 -19.40 -5.77 -13.03
N ASN A 4 -18.97 -5.63 -11.77
CA ASN A 4 -17.87 -6.44 -11.21
C ASN A 4 -18.26 -7.92 -11.05
N PHE A 5 -19.53 -8.20 -10.74
CA PHE A 5 -20.06 -9.55 -10.65
C PHE A 5 -20.03 -10.28 -12.01
N ILE A 6 -20.48 -9.62 -13.07
CA ILE A 6 -20.39 -10.12 -14.45
C ILE A 6 -18.91 -10.27 -14.88
N LYS A 7 -18.05 -9.28 -14.59
CA LYS A 7 -16.61 -9.35 -14.89
C LYS A 7 -15.94 -10.60 -14.33
N GLY A 8 -16.19 -10.95 -13.07
CA GLY A 8 -15.52 -12.09 -12.44
C GLY A 8 -16.14 -13.45 -12.76
N ILE A 9 -17.41 -13.54 -13.17
CA ILE A 9 -18.03 -14.80 -13.64
C ILE A 9 -17.56 -15.16 -15.05
N PHE A 10 -17.44 -14.16 -15.94
CA PHE A 10 -17.06 -14.39 -17.34
C PHE A 10 -15.56 -14.20 -17.63
N GLY A 11 -14.74 -13.97 -16.59
CA GLY A 11 -13.29 -13.77 -16.75
C GLY A 11 -12.90 -12.49 -17.52
N ILE A 12 -13.81 -11.52 -17.63
CA ILE A 12 -13.59 -10.28 -18.38
C ILE A 12 -12.82 -9.30 -17.49
N SER A 13 -11.48 -9.36 -17.54
CA SER A 13 -10.62 -8.29 -17.02
C SER A 13 -10.47 -7.21 -18.08
N PHE A 14 -10.86 -5.98 -17.77
CA PHE A 14 -10.63 -4.88 -18.69
C PHE A 14 -9.14 -4.49 -18.68
N PRO A 15 -8.58 -4.01 -19.81
CA PRO A 15 -7.18 -3.57 -19.88
C PRO A 15 -6.80 -2.46 -18.88
N SER A 16 -7.79 -1.74 -18.34
CA SER A 16 -7.59 -0.65 -17.39
C SER A 16 -7.77 -1.06 -15.91
N ASP A 17 -8.17 -2.30 -15.61
CA ASP A 17 -8.44 -2.72 -14.23
C ASP A 17 -7.11 -2.99 -13.47
N LEU A 18 -6.78 -2.10 -12.53
CA LEU A 18 -5.60 -2.16 -11.67
C LEU A 18 -5.98 -2.57 -10.24
N ARG A 19 -5.29 -3.60 -9.74
CA ARG A 19 -5.41 -4.12 -8.37
C ARG A 19 -4.28 -3.53 -7.53
N ILE A 20 -4.63 -2.99 -6.37
CA ILE A 20 -3.66 -2.48 -5.40
C ILE A 20 -3.98 -3.15 -4.06
N LEU A 21 -3.13 -4.07 -3.64
CA LEU A 21 -3.30 -4.84 -2.41
C LEU A 21 -2.68 -4.11 -1.23
N MET A 22 -3.27 -4.27 -0.05
CA MET A 22 -2.80 -3.66 1.19
C MET A 22 -2.60 -4.75 2.24
N TYR A 23 -1.38 -4.81 2.78
CA TYR A 23 -0.91 -5.66 3.87
C TYR A 23 -0.22 -4.80 4.93
N HIS A 24 0.13 -5.38 6.09
CA HIS A 24 0.86 -4.67 7.15
C HIS A 24 1.98 -5.55 7.72
N GLN A 25 1.64 -6.58 8.50
CA GLN A 25 2.61 -7.43 9.19
C GLN A 25 2.68 -8.83 8.59
N VAL A 26 3.85 -9.45 8.69
CA VAL A 26 4.09 -10.85 8.32
C VAL A 26 4.75 -11.57 9.49
N SER A 27 4.24 -12.71 9.91
CA SER A 27 4.87 -13.49 10.99
C SER A 27 4.71 -14.99 10.75
N PRO A 28 5.60 -15.86 11.25
CA PRO A 28 5.38 -17.31 11.20
C PRO A 28 4.04 -17.66 11.87
N GLU A 29 3.28 -18.64 11.37
CA GLU A 29 1.97 -18.96 11.94
C GLU A 29 2.03 -19.25 13.46
N LYS A 30 3.12 -19.85 13.94
CA LYS A 30 3.34 -20.15 15.36
C LYS A 30 3.50 -18.91 16.25
N GLU A 31 3.95 -17.80 15.68
CA GLU A 31 4.20 -16.53 16.38
C GLU A 31 3.12 -15.49 16.07
N ARG A 32 2.18 -15.83 15.19
CA ARG A 32 1.18 -14.92 14.68
C ARG A 32 0.12 -14.64 15.74
N VAL A 33 -0.02 -13.36 16.09
CA VAL A 33 -1.23 -12.88 16.76
C VAL A 33 -2.35 -12.82 15.72
N ASP A 34 -3.44 -13.55 15.95
CA ASP A 34 -4.56 -13.56 15.00
C ASP A 34 -5.30 -12.23 15.03
N ASN A 35 -4.93 -11.35 14.10
CA ASN A 35 -5.58 -10.09 13.86
C ASN A 35 -5.66 -9.81 12.35
N ASP A 36 -6.47 -8.82 11.99
CA ASP A 36 -6.71 -8.48 10.59
C ASP A 36 -5.46 -7.92 9.86
N LEU A 37 -4.42 -7.49 10.58
CA LEU A 37 -3.25 -6.83 10.02
C LEU A 37 -2.03 -7.76 9.85
N ASN A 38 -2.03 -8.94 10.49
CA ASN A 38 -0.90 -9.87 10.46
C ASN A 38 -1.23 -11.16 9.68
N ILE A 39 -0.58 -11.35 8.53
CA ILE A 39 -0.68 -12.56 7.71
C ILE A 39 0.48 -13.51 8.03
N SER A 40 0.22 -14.82 8.00
CA SER A 40 1.31 -15.78 8.16
C SER A 40 2.23 -15.84 6.95
N VAL A 41 3.50 -16.19 7.17
CA VAL A 41 4.48 -16.40 6.09
C VAL A 41 3.96 -17.41 5.06
N GLU A 42 3.36 -18.51 5.54
CA GLU A 42 2.85 -19.59 4.72
C GLU A 42 1.68 -19.14 3.83
N LYS A 43 0.72 -18.39 4.41
CA LYS A 43 -0.39 -17.81 3.64
C LYS A 43 0.10 -16.75 2.66
N LEU A 44 1.04 -15.90 3.06
CA LEU A 44 1.60 -14.89 2.18
C LEU A 44 2.34 -15.55 1.01
N GLU A 45 3.14 -16.58 1.26
CA GLU A 45 3.85 -17.33 0.22
C GLU A 45 2.87 -17.95 -0.79
N GLU A 46 1.78 -18.57 -0.33
CA GLU A 46 0.74 -19.10 -1.21
C GLU A 46 0.14 -18.00 -2.11
N GLN A 47 -0.14 -16.82 -1.54
CA GLN A 47 -0.67 -15.67 -2.27
C GLN A 47 0.34 -15.11 -3.28
N LEU A 48 1.60 -14.95 -2.89
CA LEU A 48 2.67 -14.42 -3.76
C LEU A 48 2.99 -15.38 -4.91
N LYS A 49 3.04 -16.70 -4.65
CA LYS A 49 3.18 -17.71 -5.70
C LYS A 49 2.04 -17.64 -6.71
N TYR A 50 0.80 -17.45 -6.26
CA TYR A 50 -0.33 -17.27 -7.16
C TYR A 50 -0.20 -15.97 -7.96
N ILE A 51 0.19 -14.86 -7.31
CA ILE A 51 0.40 -13.58 -8.00
C ILE A 51 1.46 -13.73 -9.10
N SER A 52 2.60 -14.37 -8.82
CA SER A 52 3.70 -14.51 -9.78
C SER A 52 3.32 -15.31 -11.04
N GLN A 53 2.32 -16.19 -10.93
CA GLN A 53 1.83 -17.01 -12.05
C GLN A 53 0.76 -16.30 -12.89
N ASN A 54 0.08 -15.29 -12.34
CA ASN A 54 -1.15 -14.72 -12.94
C ASN A 54 -1.06 -13.21 -13.19
N PHE A 55 -0.11 -12.50 -12.57
CA PHE A 55 0.01 -11.05 -12.63
C PHE A 55 1.47 -10.62 -12.77
N LYS A 56 1.67 -9.42 -13.34
CA LYS A 56 2.95 -8.71 -13.32
C LYS A 56 2.90 -7.65 -12.23
N THR A 57 3.69 -7.81 -11.17
CA THR A 57 3.81 -6.76 -10.15
C THR A 57 4.61 -5.58 -10.67
N VAL A 58 4.16 -4.36 -10.37
CA VAL A 58 4.81 -3.11 -10.77
C VAL A 58 4.86 -2.13 -9.59
N PHE A 59 5.82 -1.22 -9.62
CA PHE A 59 5.85 -0.05 -8.75
C PHE A 59 4.96 1.07 -9.27
N PHE A 60 4.63 2.04 -8.42
CA PHE A 60 3.87 3.22 -8.85
C PHE A 60 4.65 4.05 -9.86
N LYS A 61 5.97 4.20 -9.68
CA LYS A 61 6.85 4.92 -10.64
C LYS A 61 6.91 4.29 -12.03
N GLU A 62 6.52 3.02 -12.17
CA GLU A 62 6.48 2.29 -13.44
C GLU A 62 5.12 2.44 -14.17
N LEU A 63 4.13 3.06 -13.54
CA LEU A 63 2.89 3.42 -14.19
C LEU A 63 3.14 4.62 -15.12
N ASN A 64 3.32 4.33 -16.40
CA ASN A 64 3.43 5.37 -17.43
C ASN A 64 2.03 5.89 -17.84
N ALA A 65 1.99 6.99 -18.57
CA ALA A 65 0.74 7.54 -19.13
C ALA A 65 0.05 6.61 -20.16
N GLN A 66 0.67 5.48 -20.52
CA GLN A 66 0.02 4.47 -21.35
C GLN A 66 -1.04 3.74 -20.51
N LYS A 67 -2.26 3.70 -21.05
CA LYS A 67 -3.45 3.21 -20.35
C LYS A 67 -3.45 1.69 -20.12
N ASP A 68 -2.45 0.96 -20.62
CA ASP A 68 -2.44 -0.50 -20.53
C ASP A 68 -1.81 -0.97 -19.22
N VAL A 69 -2.70 -1.33 -18.28
CA VAL A 69 -2.37 -1.96 -17.01
C VAL A 69 -2.87 -3.41 -16.98
N ARG A 70 -3.08 -4.03 -18.14
CA ARG A 70 -3.52 -5.42 -18.23
C ARG A 70 -2.58 -6.33 -17.44
N ASN A 71 -3.17 -7.15 -16.60
CA ASN A 71 -2.50 -8.10 -15.71
C ASN A 71 -1.49 -7.46 -14.75
N LYS A 72 -1.46 -6.13 -14.61
CA LYS A 72 -0.61 -5.46 -13.62
C LYS A 72 -1.29 -5.46 -12.24
N LEU A 73 -0.47 -5.58 -11.21
CA LEU A 73 -0.89 -5.56 -9.82
C LEU A 73 0.15 -4.79 -8.99
N ILE A 74 -0.30 -4.05 -7.98
CA ILE A 74 0.59 -3.39 -7.03
C ILE A 74 0.35 -4.03 -5.65
N ILE A 75 1.44 -4.38 -4.98
CA ILE A 75 1.42 -4.89 -3.61
C ILE A 75 1.90 -3.74 -2.72
N THR A 76 1.14 -3.38 -1.69
CA THR A 76 1.55 -2.37 -0.71
C THR A 76 1.56 -2.95 0.71
N PHE A 77 2.56 -2.55 1.48
CA PHE A 77 2.69 -2.82 2.91
C PHE A 77 2.75 -1.51 3.67
N ASP A 78 1.90 -1.36 4.67
CA ASP A 78 1.85 -0.14 5.50
C ASP A 78 2.74 -0.27 6.74
N ASP A 79 3.12 0.87 7.29
CA ASP A 79 3.83 1.10 8.56
C ASP A 79 5.32 0.73 8.62
N GLY A 80 5.85 -0.08 7.70
CA GLY A 80 7.29 -0.39 7.65
C GLY A 80 7.78 -1.31 8.78
N TYR A 81 6.96 -2.28 9.19
CA TYR A 81 7.31 -3.25 10.22
C TYR A 81 8.61 -4.00 9.93
N TYR A 82 9.41 -4.27 10.98
CA TYR A 82 10.66 -5.02 10.87
C TYR A 82 10.46 -6.41 10.27
N ASN A 83 9.32 -7.05 10.58
CA ASN A 83 8.99 -8.37 10.06
C ASN A 83 8.75 -8.39 8.53
N ASN A 84 8.53 -7.23 7.89
CA ASN A 84 8.54 -7.12 6.43
C ASN A 84 9.96 -7.37 5.87
N LEU A 85 11.01 -6.83 6.51
CA LEU A 85 12.39 -7.10 6.12
C LEU A 85 12.70 -8.60 6.20
N VAL A 86 12.34 -9.21 7.33
CA VAL A 86 12.70 -10.61 7.63
C VAL A 86 11.96 -11.60 6.74
N TYR A 87 10.65 -11.41 6.53
CA TYR A 87 9.81 -12.43 5.91
C TYR A 87 9.29 -12.07 4.51
N LEU A 88 8.95 -10.80 4.26
CA LEU A 88 8.44 -10.39 2.95
C LEU A 88 9.58 -10.32 1.90
N ILE A 89 10.71 -9.71 2.22
CA ILE A 89 11.79 -9.49 1.24
C ILE A 89 12.33 -10.79 0.62
N PRO A 90 12.60 -11.87 1.39
CA PRO A 90 13.02 -13.14 0.80
C PRO A 90 11.97 -13.73 -0.15
N LEU A 91 10.68 -13.62 0.18
CA LEU A 91 9.60 -14.09 -0.68
C LEU A 91 9.49 -13.27 -1.97
N LEU A 92 9.61 -11.94 -1.90
CA LEU A 92 9.63 -11.09 -3.10
C LEU A 92 10.76 -11.50 -4.05
N LYS A 93 11.96 -11.74 -3.53
CA LYS A 93 13.10 -12.22 -4.33
C LYS A 93 12.83 -13.61 -4.93
N LYS A 94 12.31 -14.54 -4.14
CA LYS A 94 12.01 -15.92 -4.56
C LYS A 94 11.05 -15.98 -5.75
N TYR A 95 10.06 -15.08 -5.79
CA TYR A 95 9.03 -15.05 -6.83
C TYR A 95 9.22 -13.93 -7.86
N SER A 96 10.35 -13.21 -7.82
CA SER A 96 10.65 -12.06 -8.69
C SER A 96 9.54 -11.00 -8.70
N LEU A 97 9.01 -10.69 -7.51
CA LEU A 97 7.90 -9.76 -7.30
C LEU A 97 8.37 -8.42 -6.77
N LYS A 98 7.51 -7.42 -6.96
CA LYS A 98 7.67 -6.04 -6.52
C LYS A 98 6.61 -5.66 -5.49
N ALA A 99 7.00 -4.93 -4.46
CA ALA A 99 6.09 -4.35 -3.47
C ALA A 99 6.52 -2.94 -3.06
N THR A 100 5.55 -2.13 -2.64
CA THR A 100 5.78 -0.79 -2.11
C THR A 100 5.57 -0.79 -0.60
N ILE A 101 6.54 -0.28 0.17
CA ILE A 101 6.42 -0.11 1.63
C ILE A 101 6.16 1.36 1.95
N CYS A 102 5.12 1.64 2.73
CA CYS A 102 4.62 2.98 3.00
C CYS A 102 5.01 3.40 4.42
N ILE A 103 5.84 4.44 4.55
CA ILE A 103 6.60 4.70 5.78
C ILE A 103 6.04 5.89 6.59
N PRO A 104 5.56 5.65 7.82
CA PRO A 104 5.29 6.68 8.80
C PRO A 104 6.55 6.99 9.62
N THR A 105 7.25 8.06 9.23
CA THR A 105 8.60 8.38 9.73
C THR A 105 8.72 8.49 11.26
N GLN A 106 7.73 9.03 11.97
CA GLN A 106 7.80 9.17 13.42
C GLN A 106 7.71 7.82 14.14
N LEU A 107 7.01 6.83 13.58
CA LEU A 107 6.97 5.49 14.16
C LEU A 107 8.37 4.86 14.13
N ILE A 108 9.12 5.10 13.05
CA ILE A 108 10.51 4.65 12.91
C ILE A 108 11.42 5.37 13.92
N GLU A 109 11.31 6.69 14.04
CA GLU A 109 12.10 7.50 14.98
C GLU A 109 11.85 7.11 16.45
N LYS A 110 10.62 6.78 16.82
CA LYS A 110 10.24 6.41 18.19
C LYS A 110 10.63 4.99 18.58
N ASP A 111 10.99 4.15 17.61
CA ASP A 111 11.30 2.74 17.82
C ASP A 111 12.80 2.47 17.90
N LEU A 112 13.64 3.51 17.80
CA LEU A 112 15.11 3.40 17.77
C LEU A 112 15.71 2.75 19.03
N GLU A 113 15.01 2.77 20.15
CA GLU A 113 15.48 2.20 21.43
C GLU A 113 15.06 0.72 21.63
N ASN A 114 14.19 0.17 20.78
CA ASN A 114 13.71 -1.21 20.89
C ASN A 114 14.64 -2.19 20.14
N VAL A 115 14.96 -3.34 20.77
CA VAL A 115 15.83 -4.37 20.17
C VAL A 115 15.23 -5.78 20.33
N PRO A 116 14.79 -6.45 19.23
CA PRO A 116 14.58 -5.86 17.91
C PRO A 116 13.44 -4.82 17.94
N GLY A 117 13.55 -3.79 17.11
CA GLY A 117 12.47 -2.83 16.90
C GLY A 117 11.23 -3.49 16.30
N LEU A 118 10.06 -2.92 16.58
CA LEU A 118 8.81 -3.30 15.90
C LEU A 118 8.84 -2.89 14.42
N PHE A 119 9.54 -1.81 14.09
CA PHE A 119 9.68 -1.24 12.76
C PHE A 119 11.12 -1.37 12.25
N MET A 120 11.29 -1.30 10.92
CA MET A 120 12.63 -1.20 10.35
C MET A 120 13.26 0.16 10.70
N SER A 121 14.54 0.19 11.02
CA SER A 121 15.32 1.44 11.07
C SER A 121 15.45 2.10 9.70
N PHE A 122 15.78 3.39 9.65
CA PHE A 122 16.02 4.10 8.38
C PHE A 122 17.16 3.47 7.57
N GLU A 123 18.23 3.02 8.21
CA GLU A 123 19.34 2.30 7.54
C GLU A 123 18.85 0.98 6.91
N GLN A 124 18.00 0.23 7.60
CA GLN A 124 17.39 -0.97 7.05
C GLN A 124 16.49 -0.64 5.85
N ILE A 125 15.63 0.38 5.97
CA ILE A 125 14.75 0.84 4.87
C ILE A 125 15.57 1.24 3.65
N LYS A 126 16.65 2.01 3.85
CA LYS A 126 17.57 2.45 2.80
C LYS A 126 18.30 1.30 2.12
N SER A 127 18.60 0.23 2.86
CA SER A 127 19.28 -0.96 2.33
C SER A 127 18.37 -1.93 1.56
N LEU A 128 17.06 -1.68 1.52
CA LEU A 128 16.12 -2.56 0.83
C LEU A 128 16.43 -2.66 -0.68
N PRO A 129 16.31 -3.86 -1.27
CA PRO A 129 16.67 -4.08 -2.67
C PRO A 129 15.75 -3.27 -3.62
N PRO A 130 16.28 -2.29 -4.37
CA PRO A 130 15.46 -1.35 -5.15
C PRO A 130 14.74 -2.00 -6.34
N ASP A 131 15.16 -3.20 -6.76
CA ASP A 131 14.49 -3.98 -7.80
C ASP A 131 13.22 -4.70 -7.28
N CYS A 132 13.12 -4.91 -5.97
CA CYS A 132 11.98 -5.57 -5.32
C CYS A 132 11.11 -4.60 -4.50
N VAL A 133 11.69 -3.50 -3.99
CA VAL A 133 11.01 -2.57 -3.09
C VAL A 133 11.01 -1.13 -3.61
N GLU A 134 9.85 -0.50 -3.53
CA GLU A 134 9.66 0.95 -3.63
C GLU A 134 9.22 1.50 -2.27
N ILE A 135 9.70 2.68 -1.89
CA ILE A 135 9.22 3.38 -0.68
C ILE A 135 8.16 4.42 -1.06
N ALA A 136 7.14 4.58 -0.23
CA ALA A 136 6.08 5.58 -0.37
C ALA A 136 5.75 6.27 0.96
N LEU A 137 4.95 7.32 0.91
CA LEU A 137 4.62 8.19 2.04
C LEU A 137 3.44 7.64 2.85
N HIS A 138 3.50 7.73 4.18
CA HIS A 138 2.40 7.28 5.06
C HIS A 138 2.16 8.18 6.28
N SER A 139 2.15 9.51 6.08
CA SER A 139 2.10 10.52 7.17
C SER A 139 3.40 10.53 7.99
N HIS A 140 3.72 11.62 8.70
CA HIS A 140 4.85 11.61 9.64
C HIS A 140 4.46 10.87 10.92
N SER A 141 3.39 11.33 11.58
CA SER A 141 2.96 10.81 12.89
C SER A 141 1.81 9.80 12.80
N HIS A 142 1.58 9.23 11.61
CA HIS A 142 0.48 8.28 11.35
C HIS A 142 -0.91 8.86 11.72
N ARG A 143 -1.16 10.14 11.39
CA ARG A 143 -2.39 10.84 11.77
C ARG A 143 -3.57 10.54 10.84
N ASN A 144 -4.76 10.46 11.43
CA ASN A 144 -6.01 10.46 10.67
C ASN A 144 -6.28 11.86 10.08
N TYR A 145 -6.00 12.05 8.79
CA TYR A 145 -6.17 13.35 8.13
C TYR A 145 -7.62 13.88 8.08
N SER A 146 -8.62 13.07 8.40
CA SER A 146 -10.01 13.56 8.51
C SER A 146 -10.32 14.30 9.81
N GLU A 147 -9.42 14.25 10.79
CA GLU A 147 -9.61 14.76 12.15
C GLU A 147 -8.67 15.93 12.49
N ILE A 148 -7.92 16.43 11.51
CA ILE A 148 -6.86 17.43 11.74
C ILE A 148 -7.04 18.60 10.78
N SER A 149 -6.49 19.76 11.14
CA SER A 149 -6.56 20.96 10.30
C SER A 149 -5.71 20.81 9.03
N LEU A 150 -5.96 21.67 8.05
CA LEU A 150 -5.15 21.69 6.82
C LEU A 150 -3.67 22.00 7.12
N GLU A 151 -3.41 22.92 8.04
CA GLU A 151 -2.06 23.31 8.48
C GLU A 151 -1.33 22.14 9.16
N GLU A 152 -2.04 21.41 10.03
CA GLU A 152 -1.49 20.23 10.68
C GLU A 152 -1.16 19.13 9.66
N ALA A 153 -2.02 18.92 8.66
CA ALA A 153 -1.78 17.95 7.60
C ALA A 153 -0.63 18.36 6.68
N GLU A 154 -0.49 19.66 6.38
CA GLU A 154 0.65 20.18 5.64
C GLU A 154 1.95 19.95 6.39
N LYS A 155 1.99 20.29 7.68
CA LYS A 155 3.17 20.09 8.51
C LYS A 155 3.56 18.62 8.56
N ASP A 156 2.59 17.73 8.83
CA ASP A 156 2.84 16.29 8.93
C ASP A 156 3.35 15.68 7.62
N LEU A 157 2.75 16.04 6.48
CA LEU A 157 3.22 15.56 5.17
C LEU A 157 4.60 16.13 4.79
N THR A 158 4.85 17.40 5.11
CA THR A 158 6.15 18.05 4.86
C THR A 158 7.25 17.40 5.67
N GLU A 159 7.00 17.10 6.94
CA GLU A 159 7.95 16.41 7.81
C GLU A 159 8.26 15.00 7.28
N ASN A 160 7.24 14.23 6.87
CA ASN A 160 7.44 12.90 6.31
C ASN A 160 8.35 12.90 5.07
N ILE A 161 8.10 13.84 4.15
CA ILE A 161 8.94 14.03 2.95
C ILE A 161 10.37 14.43 3.35
N SER A 162 10.50 15.43 4.23
CA SER A 162 11.81 16.01 4.60
C SER A 162 12.70 14.99 5.32
N ILE A 163 12.12 14.14 6.16
CA ILE A 163 12.85 13.08 6.85
C ILE A 163 13.36 12.04 5.84
N LEU A 164 12.52 11.54 4.93
CA LEU A 164 12.97 10.57 3.93
C LEU A 164 14.07 11.15 3.01
N GLU A 165 13.97 12.44 2.67
CA GLU A 165 15.02 13.16 1.93
C GLU A 165 16.31 13.27 2.75
N ARG A 166 16.23 13.64 4.04
CA ARG A 166 17.37 13.74 4.98
C ARG A 166 18.09 12.42 5.19
N GLU A 167 17.36 11.31 5.31
CA GLU A 167 17.92 9.96 5.46
C GLU A 167 18.45 9.38 4.13
N ASN A 168 18.31 10.13 3.03
CA ASN A 168 18.69 9.73 1.67
C ASN A 168 18.01 8.42 1.22
N ILE A 169 16.71 8.32 1.51
CA ILE A 169 15.86 7.20 1.07
C ILE A 169 15.14 7.63 -0.22
N SER A 170 15.28 6.85 -1.29
CA SER A 170 14.50 7.10 -2.51
C SER A 170 13.05 6.66 -2.33
N PHE A 171 12.10 7.57 -2.51
CA PHE A 171 10.67 7.28 -2.40
C PHE A 171 9.87 7.85 -3.58
N SER A 172 8.71 7.24 -3.82
CA SER A 172 7.69 7.75 -4.72
C SER A 172 6.74 8.69 -3.96
N ARG A 173 6.32 9.80 -4.61
CA ARG A 173 5.35 10.75 -4.06
C ARG A 173 3.93 10.20 -4.10
N VAL A 174 3.75 9.04 -3.49
CA VAL A 174 2.50 8.31 -3.38
C VAL A 174 2.15 8.31 -1.90
N LEU A 175 1.01 8.91 -1.55
CA LEU A 175 0.58 9.05 -0.17
C LEU A 175 -0.46 8.00 0.18
N VAL A 176 -0.16 7.13 1.14
CA VAL A 176 -1.17 6.29 1.75
C VAL A 176 -1.77 7.02 2.95
N TYR A 177 -3.09 7.20 2.98
CA TYR A 177 -3.74 7.81 4.14
C TYR A 177 -3.79 6.82 5.31
N PRO A 178 -3.29 7.17 6.52
CA PRO A 178 -3.51 6.38 7.72
C PRO A 178 -5.00 6.08 7.91
N TYR A 179 -5.31 4.82 8.23
CA TYR A 179 -6.68 4.31 8.39
C TYR A 179 -7.59 4.48 7.15
N GLY A 180 -7.03 4.87 6.00
CA GLY A 180 -7.77 5.22 4.78
C GLY A 180 -8.63 6.49 4.92
N LYS A 181 -8.29 7.40 5.85
CA LYS A 181 -9.10 8.57 6.20
C LYS A 181 -8.44 9.88 5.77
N PHE A 182 -9.26 10.76 5.21
CA PHE A 182 -8.92 12.10 4.75
C PHE A 182 -10.20 12.96 4.74
N PRO A 183 -10.12 14.29 4.62
CA PRO A 183 -11.30 15.14 4.56
C PRO A 183 -12.20 14.79 3.36
N LYS A 184 -13.47 14.43 3.60
CA LYS A 184 -14.34 13.83 2.56
C LYS A 184 -15.29 14.81 1.85
N LYS A 185 -15.51 16.01 2.40
CA LYS A 185 -16.62 16.88 1.95
C LYS A 185 -16.18 18.34 1.81
N GLY A 186 -16.85 19.03 0.89
CA GLY A 186 -16.85 20.50 0.77
C GLY A 186 -15.45 21.11 0.58
N ILE A 187 -15.29 22.29 1.19
CA ILE A 187 -14.09 23.11 1.05
C ILE A 187 -12.84 22.45 1.65
N HIS A 188 -12.99 21.70 2.75
CA HIS A 188 -11.86 21.02 3.39
C HIS A 188 -11.23 19.97 2.48
N LYS A 189 -12.05 19.18 1.77
CA LYS A 189 -11.54 18.21 0.78
C LYS A 189 -10.83 18.92 -0.38
N LYS A 190 -11.40 20.02 -0.87
CA LYS A 190 -10.81 20.80 -1.96
C LYS A 190 -9.43 21.33 -1.58
N HIS A 191 -9.32 22.04 -0.46
CA HIS A 191 -8.05 22.60 0.00
C HIS A 191 -7.02 21.51 0.33
N PHE A 192 -7.46 20.38 0.91
CA PHE A 192 -6.56 19.25 1.14
C PHE A 192 -6.01 18.68 -0.16
N PHE A 193 -6.81 18.56 -1.22
CA PHE A 193 -6.32 18.11 -2.53
C PHE A 193 -5.41 19.13 -3.21
N GLU A 194 -5.68 20.44 -3.05
CA GLU A 194 -4.77 21.50 -3.51
C GLU A 194 -3.40 21.40 -2.82
N LEU A 195 -3.38 21.14 -1.50
CA LEU A 195 -2.15 20.84 -0.76
C LEU A 195 -1.41 19.63 -1.35
N LEU A 196 -2.11 18.53 -1.68
CA LEU A 196 -1.49 17.36 -2.29
C LEU A 196 -0.87 17.68 -3.66
N GLU A 197 -1.52 18.50 -4.49
CA GLU A 197 -0.95 18.98 -5.76
C GLU A 197 0.30 19.85 -5.52
N GLN A 198 0.25 20.78 -4.56
CA GLN A 198 1.38 21.63 -4.20
C GLN A 198 2.60 20.80 -3.74
N LYS A 199 2.37 19.74 -2.96
CA LYS A 199 3.42 18.79 -2.54
C LYS A 199 3.77 17.76 -3.62
N LYS A 200 3.27 17.94 -4.85
CA LYS A 200 3.54 17.09 -6.03
C LYS A 200 3.23 15.61 -5.78
N ILE A 201 2.16 15.33 -5.04
CA ILE A 201 1.70 13.97 -4.81
C ILE A 201 1.14 13.41 -6.11
N PHE A 202 1.73 12.31 -6.58
CA PHE A 202 1.33 11.61 -7.80
C PHE A 202 -0.03 10.92 -7.63
N ALA A 203 -0.21 10.22 -6.50
CA ALA A 203 -1.46 9.58 -6.16
C ALA A 203 -1.60 9.48 -4.63
N ALA A 204 -2.83 9.40 -4.15
CA ALA A 204 -3.12 9.14 -2.75
C ALA A 204 -4.17 8.04 -2.57
N LEU A 205 -3.89 7.15 -1.62
CA LEU A 205 -4.53 5.85 -1.48
C LEU A 205 -5.35 5.75 -0.20
N ARG A 206 -6.51 5.11 -0.33
CA ARG A 206 -7.46 4.85 0.75
C ARG A 206 -7.91 3.40 0.77
N ILE A 207 -8.46 2.99 1.90
CA ILE A 207 -9.19 1.73 2.00
C ILE A 207 -10.54 1.88 1.26
N GLY A 208 -10.74 1.03 0.26
CA GLY A 208 -11.96 1.00 -0.55
C GLY A 208 -12.50 -0.40 -0.82
N ASN A 209 -11.61 -1.41 -0.79
CA ASN A 209 -11.88 -2.80 -1.14
C ASN A 209 -12.47 -2.95 -2.54
N ASP A 210 -11.91 -2.29 -3.55
CA ASP A 210 -12.48 -2.28 -4.89
C ASP A 210 -11.34 -2.28 -5.92
N LEU A 211 -11.66 -2.72 -7.14
CA LEU A 211 -10.76 -2.54 -8.28
C LEU A 211 -10.70 -1.06 -8.65
N THR A 212 -9.53 -0.59 -9.10
CA THR A 212 -9.39 0.77 -9.63
C THR A 212 -9.21 0.72 -11.13
N GLN A 213 -9.64 1.77 -11.82
CA GLN A 213 -9.34 1.93 -13.24
C GLN A 213 -8.19 2.92 -13.41
N PHE A 214 -7.19 2.55 -14.19
CA PHE A 214 -6.08 3.41 -14.55
C PHE A 214 -6.21 3.87 -16.02
N PRO A 215 -5.95 5.15 -16.34
CA PRO A 215 -5.62 6.26 -15.43
C PRO A 215 -6.76 6.60 -14.45
N TRP A 216 -6.41 6.96 -13.21
CA TRP A 216 -7.40 7.21 -12.18
C TRP A 216 -8.18 8.50 -12.46
N ARG A 217 -9.52 8.41 -12.41
CA ARG A 217 -10.39 9.60 -12.50
C ARG A 217 -10.12 10.60 -11.38
N ASN A 218 -9.86 10.09 -10.17
CA ASN A 218 -9.36 10.90 -9.06
C ASN A 218 -8.13 10.22 -8.47
N LYS A 219 -6.95 10.78 -8.78
CA LYS A 219 -5.66 10.28 -8.31
C LYS A 219 -5.47 10.40 -6.79
N PHE A 220 -6.30 11.17 -6.08
CA PHE A 220 -6.23 11.32 -4.62
C PHE A 220 -7.25 10.49 -3.84
N GLU A 221 -8.02 9.64 -4.53
CA GLU A 221 -8.99 8.71 -3.91
C GLU A 221 -8.80 7.27 -4.40
N VAL A 222 -7.56 6.90 -4.71
CA VAL A 222 -7.23 5.58 -5.25
C VAL A 222 -7.54 4.51 -4.21
N LYS A 223 -8.33 3.50 -4.59
CA LYS A 223 -8.78 2.45 -3.66
C LYS A 223 -7.77 1.32 -3.61
N ARG A 224 -7.54 0.80 -2.41
CA ARG A 224 -6.83 -0.46 -2.18
C ARG A 224 -7.77 -1.56 -1.69
N ILE A 225 -7.35 -2.79 -1.91
CA ILE A 225 -7.99 -4.01 -1.43
C ILE A 225 -7.28 -4.47 -0.17
N ASN A 226 -7.98 -4.43 0.96
CA ASN A 226 -7.46 -4.93 2.23
C ASN A 226 -7.33 -6.45 2.21
N ILE A 227 -6.13 -6.97 2.41
CA ILE A 227 -5.89 -8.40 2.61
C ILE A 227 -5.68 -8.64 4.10
N LYS A 228 -6.57 -9.43 4.69
CA LYS A 228 -6.55 -9.73 6.12
C LYS A 228 -5.78 -11.02 6.38
N GLY A 229 -5.12 -11.13 7.52
CA GLY A 229 -4.50 -12.40 7.95
C GLY A 229 -5.49 -13.56 8.09
N SER A 230 -6.74 -13.24 8.37
CA SER A 230 -7.87 -14.17 8.46
C SER A 230 -8.47 -14.58 7.10
N ASP A 231 -8.06 -13.96 5.99
CA ASP A 231 -8.57 -14.34 4.67
C ASP A 231 -8.08 -15.75 4.29
N SER A 232 -9.02 -16.62 3.91
CA SER A 232 -8.68 -17.87 3.22
C SER A 232 -8.11 -17.60 1.83
N PHE A 233 -7.38 -18.56 1.26
CA PHE A 233 -6.88 -18.44 -0.11
C PHE A 233 -8.00 -18.25 -1.15
N THR A 234 -9.17 -18.86 -0.93
CA THR A 234 -10.36 -18.64 -1.75
C THR A 234 -10.89 -17.21 -1.62
N THR A 235 -10.92 -16.67 -0.40
CA THR A 235 -11.27 -15.26 -0.14
C THR A 235 -10.29 -14.33 -0.85
N PHE A 236 -8.98 -14.59 -0.75
CA PHE A 236 -7.96 -13.83 -1.45
C PHE A 236 -8.20 -13.78 -2.98
N LYS A 237 -8.40 -14.95 -3.62
CA LYS A 237 -8.70 -15.01 -5.07
C LYS A 237 -9.95 -14.23 -5.44
N ARG A 238 -11.03 -14.34 -4.64
CA ARG A 238 -12.25 -13.55 -4.86
C ARG A 238 -12.01 -12.05 -4.73
N LYS A 239 -11.13 -11.61 -3.81
CA LYS A 239 -10.75 -10.20 -3.64
C LYS A 239 -10.05 -9.69 -4.89
N LEU A 240 -9.17 -10.49 -5.49
CA LEU A 240 -8.51 -10.14 -6.76
C LEU A 240 -9.49 -10.00 -7.93
N LEU A 241 -10.55 -10.80 -7.98
CA LEU A 241 -11.54 -10.75 -9.06
C LEU A 241 -12.56 -9.63 -8.88
N PHE A 242 -13.03 -9.39 -7.66
CA PHE A 242 -14.20 -8.55 -7.40
C PHE A 242 -13.91 -7.28 -6.59
N GLY A 243 -12.74 -7.19 -5.97
CA GLY A 243 -12.45 -6.19 -4.95
C GLY A 243 -13.25 -6.46 -3.66
N LYS A 244 -14.51 -6.03 -3.61
CA LYS A 244 -15.35 -6.19 -2.42
C LYS A 244 -15.80 -7.64 -2.31
N ILE A 245 -15.52 -8.25 -1.17
CA ILE A 245 -16.22 -9.47 -0.74
C ILE A 245 -17.17 -9.08 0.37
N LYS A 246 -18.28 -8.47 -0.02
CA LYS A 246 -19.59 -8.53 0.65
C LYS A 246 -20.63 -8.21 -0.43
N LEU A 247 -21.62 -9.11 -0.56
CA LEU A 247 -22.95 -8.73 -1.02
C LEU A 247 -23.52 -7.72 -0.02
#